data_AF-A0A944C5Q9-F1
#
_entry.id   AF-A0A944C5Q9-F1
#
_cell.length_a   1.000
_cell.length_b   1.000
_cell.length_c   1.000
_cell.angle_alpha   90.00
_cell.angle_beta   90.00
_cell.angle_gamma   90.00
#
_symmetry.space_group_name_H-M   'P 1'
#
loop_
_entity.id
_entity.type
_entity.pdbx_description
1 polymer ?
#
loop_
_entity_poly.entity_id
_entity_poly.type
_entity_poly.pdbx_seq_one_letter_code
_entity_poly.pdbx_strand_id
1 'polypeptide(L)'
;MEERTNILNVLLKLGAAMLLNGAEVNRVERRLEELGRAYGASEMSVFVITACMVVTMEFPDGSKLTQTRRILGAGGTDYRVIERLDRLAVECCAARPQAAELQRRMEECLALPS
;
A
#
# COMPACT_ATOMS: atom_id res chain seq x y z
N MET A 1 10.59 -6.25 14.65
CA MET A 1 9.14 -6.42 14.46
C MET A 1 8.45 -5.09 14.19
N GLU A 2 8.69 -4.05 14.99
CA GLU A 2 8.00 -2.75 14.88
C GLU A 2 8.07 -2.10 13.48
N GLU A 3 9.25 -2.08 12.85
CA GLU A 3 9.39 -1.51 11.49
C GLU A 3 8.60 -2.28 10.42
N ARG A 4 8.52 -3.61 10.51
CA ARG A 4 7.73 -4.45 9.58
C ARG A 4 6.24 -4.11 9.70
N THR A 5 5.77 -3.90 10.93
CA THR A 5 4.40 -3.46 11.21
C THR A 5 4.12 -2.06 10.69
N ASN A 6 5.08 -1.14 10.83
CA ASN A 6 4.96 0.21 10.31
C ASN A 6 4.90 0.22 8.78
N ILE A 7 5.77 -0.55 8.10
CA ILE A 7 5.73 -0.71 6.64
C ILE A 7 4.37 -1.25 6.20
N LEU A 8 3.90 -2.35 6.78
CA LEU A 8 2.61 -2.91 6.41
C LEU A 8 1.47 -1.90 6.60
N ASN A 9 1.45 -1.17 7.72
CA ASN A 9 0.49 -0.11 7.97
C ASN A 9 0.48 0.96 6.86
N VAL A 10 1.66 1.38 6.39
CA VAL A 10 1.79 2.37 5.32
C VAL A 10 1.37 1.80 3.98
N LEU A 11 1.69 0.54 3.68
CA LEU A 11 1.19 -0.16 2.49
C LEU A 11 -0.34 -0.21 2.47
N LEU A 12 -0.99 -0.54 3.60
CA LEU A 12 -2.46 -0.50 3.69
C LEU A 12 -3.03 0.91 3.51
N LYS A 13 -2.34 1.97 3.98
CA LYS A 13 -2.75 3.36 3.70
C LYS A 13 -2.64 3.69 2.21
N LEU A 14 -1.56 3.26 1.54
CA LEU A 14 -1.37 3.47 0.11
C LEU A 14 -2.45 2.78 -0.69
N GLY A 15 -2.71 1.50 -0.42
CA GLY A 15 -3.75 0.76 -1.12
C GLY A 15 -5.16 1.30 -0.86
N ALA A 16 -5.44 1.74 0.37
CA ALA A 16 -6.68 2.44 0.71
C ALA A 16 -6.84 3.74 -0.10
N ALA A 17 -5.78 4.54 -0.20
CA ALA A 17 -5.80 5.78 -0.98
C ALA A 17 -6.02 5.51 -2.46
N MET A 18 -5.40 4.47 -3.03
CA MET A 18 -5.65 4.06 -4.41
C MET A 18 -7.12 3.70 -4.64
N LEU A 19 -7.72 2.86 -3.78
CA LEU A 19 -9.14 2.48 -3.88
C LEU A 19 -10.07 3.69 -3.77
N LEU A 20 -9.80 4.58 -2.80
CA LEU A 20 -10.59 5.80 -2.58
C LEU A 20 -10.47 6.82 -3.73
N ASN A 21 -9.48 6.68 -4.60
CA ASN A 21 -9.34 7.50 -5.81
C ASN A 21 -9.81 6.79 -7.09
N GLY A 22 -10.45 5.61 -6.96
CA GLY A 22 -11.05 4.88 -8.08
C GLY A 22 -10.13 3.87 -8.74
N ALA A 23 -9.03 3.45 -8.10
CA ALA A 23 -8.20 2.37 -8.63
C ALA A 23 -8.95 1.03 -8.58
N GLU A 24 -8.79 0.22 -9.63
CA GLU A 24 -9.32 -1.14 -9.67
C GLU A 24 -8.66 -2.03 -8.60
N VAL A 25 -9.47 -2.93 -8.02
CA VAL A 25 -9.02 -3.88 -6.99
C VAL A 25 -7.75 -4.63 -7.42
N ASN A 26 -7.74 -5.22 -8.62
CA ASN A 26 -6.60 -5.96 -9.14
C ASN A 26 -5.31 -5.12 -9.22
N ARG A 27 -5.43 -3.82 -9.50
CA ARG A 27 -4.28 -2.91 -9.56
C ARG A 27 -3.72 -2.68 -8.15
N VAL A 28 -4.60 -2.50 -7.17
CA VAL A 28 -4.21 -2.30 -5.77
C VAL A 28 -3.56 -3.56 -5.20
N GLU A 29 -4.15 -4.74 -5.44
CA GLU A 29 -3.58 -6.01 -4.99
C GLU A 29 -2.18 -6.23 -5.55
N ARG A 30 -2.02 -6.08 -6.88
CA ARG A 30 -0.72 -6.19 -7.53
C ARG A 30 0.31 -5.22 -6.96
N ARG A 31 -0.06 -3.96 -6.70
CA ARG A 31 0.87 -2.97 -6.13
C ARG A 31 1.31 -3.34 -4.73
N LEU A 32 0.39 -3.81 -3.89
CA LEU A 32 0.72 -4.25 -2.55
C LEU A 32 1.66 -5.46 -2.58
N GLU A 33 1.40 -6.44 -3.44
CA GLU A 33 2.28 -7.60 -3.61
C GLU A 33 3.70 -7.20 -4.03
N GLU A 34 3.84 -6.34 -5.04
CA GLU A 34 5.14 -5.85 -5.51
C GLU A 34 5.92 -5.14 -4.39
N LEU A 35 5.27 -4.23 -3.65
CA LEU A 35 5.89 -3.51 -2.55
C LEU A 35 6.24 -4.44 -1.38
N GLY A 36 5.33 -5.33 -0.97
CA GLY A 36 5.57 -6.26 0.13
C GLY A 36 6.78 -7.16 -0.14
N ARG A 37 6.91 -7.67 -1.37
CA ARG A 37 8.09 -8.44 -1.82
C ARG A 37 9.36 -7.59 -1.77
N ALA A 38 9.31 -6.33 -2.22
CA ALA A 38 10.46 -5.43 -2.15
C ALA A 38 10.92 -5.16 -0.71
N TYR A 39 9.98 -5.09 0.25
CA TYR A 39 10.26 -4.94 1.68
C TYR A 39 10.64 -6.27 2.39
N GLY A 40 10.85 -7.35 1.63
CA GLY A 40 11.42 -8.60 2.14
C GLY A 40 10.38 -9.66 2.53
N ALA A 41 9.12 -9.51 2.14
CA ALA A 41 8.15 -10.60 2.24
C ALA A 41 8.51 -11.71 1.24
N SER A 42 8.58 -12.95 1.71
CA SER A 42 8.67 -14.14 0.85
C SER A 42 7.33 -14.44 0.18
N GLU A 43 6.24 -14.20 0.90
CA GLU A 43 4.87 -14.35 0.39
C GLU A 43 3.99 -13.19 0.85
N MET A 44 3.10 -12.76 -0.05
CA MET A 44 2.12 -11.71 0.19
C MET A 44 0.73 -12.28 -0.12
N SER A 45 -0.14 -12.35 0.87
CA SER A 45 -1.56 -12.68 0.66
C SER A 45 -2.37 -11.40 0.81
N VAL A 46 -2.88 -10.89 -0.31
CA VAL A 46 -3.63 -9.64 -0.39
C VAL A 46 -5.07 -9.93 -0.77
N PHE A 47 -6.02 -9.44 0.01
CA PHE A 47 -7.45 -9.54 -0.26
C PHE A 47 -8.08 -8.16 -0.14
N VAL A 48 -8.61 -7.64 -1.24
CA VAL A 48 -9.14 -6.28 -1.31
C VAL A 48 -10.56 -6.27 -1.85
N ILE A 49 -11.46 -5.64 -1.10
CA ILE A 49 -12.78 -5.24 -1.55
C ILE A 49 -12.97 -3.75 -1.29
N THR A 50 -14.00 -3.16 -1.88
CA THR A 50 -14.30 -1.73 -1.76
C THR A 50 -14.43 -1.24 -0.32
N ALA A 51 -14.87 -2.10 0.60
CA ALA A 51 -15.09 -1.76 2.00
C ALA A 51 -13.97 -2.22 2.96
N CYS A 52 -13.06 -3.10 2.54
CA CYS A 52 -12.13 -3.77 3.43
C CYS A 52 -10.90 -4.29 2.68
N MET A 53 -9.74 -4.23 3.35
CA MET A 53 -8.50 -4.81 2.87
C MET A 53 -7.91 -5.69 3.98
N VAL A 54 -7.48 -6.88 3.62
CA VAL A 54 -6.77 -7.81 4.51
C VAL A 54 -5.46 -8.17 3.82
N VAL A 55 -4.33 -7.91 4.50
CA VAL A 55 -3.00 -8.15 3.95
C VAL A 55 -2.20 -8.97 4.94
N THR A 56 -1.60 -10.04 4.47
CA THR A 56 -0.66 -10.87 5.24
C THR A 56 0.70 -10.86 4.56
N MET A 57 1.73 -10.42 5.30
CA MET A 57 3.14 -10.55 4.92
C MET A 57 3.73 -11.77 5.63
N GLU A 58 4.33 -12.67 4.88
CA GLU A 58 5.16 -13.74 5.41
C GLU A 58 6.63 -13.45 5.08
N PHE A 59 7.50 -13.64 6.06
CA PHE A 59 8.94 -13.39 5.95
C PHE A 59 9.72 -14.71 5.92
N PRO A 60 10.96 -14.72 5.38
CA PRO A 60 11.80 -15.93 5.32
C PRO A 60 12.13 -16.55 6.68
N ASP A 61 12.02 -15.79 7.77
CA ASP A 61 12.20 -16.26 9.15
C ASP A 61 10.97 -17.01 9.70
N GLY A 62 9.93 -17.22 8.86
CA GLY A 62 8.67 -17.86 9.21
C GLY A 62 7.71 -16.94 9.97
N SER A 63 8.08 -15.69 10.24
CA SER A 63 7.17 -14.73 10.87
C SER A 63 6.08 -14.29 9.89
N LYS A 64 4.86 -14.18 10.40
CA LYS A 64 3.69 -13.71 9.63
C LYS A 64 3.10 -12.49 10.30
N LEU A 65 2.70 -11.51 9.49
CA LEU A 65 2.07 -10.30 9.95
C LEU A 65 0.82 -10.04 9.12
N THR A 66 -0.35 -10.13 9.77
CA THR A 66 -1.64 -9.84 9.15
C THR A 66 -2.16 -8.50 9.67
N GLN A 67 -2.61 -7.65 8.76
CA GLN A 67 -3.34 -6.44 9.09
C GLN A 67 -4.62 -6.31 8.26
N THR A 68 -5.64 -5.78 8.91
CA THR A 68 -6.94 -5.53 8.32
C THR A 68 -7.24 -4.05 8.42
N ARG A 69 -7.73 -3.46 7.33
CA ARG A 69 -8.17 -2.07 7.27
C ARG A 69 -9.54 -1.98 6.66
N ARG A 70 -10.47 -1.36 7.40
CA ARG A 70 -11.75 -0.94 6.86
C ARG A 70 -11.56 0.32 6.00
N ILE A 71 -12.17 0.33 4.82
CA ILE A 71 -12.21 1.48 3.93
C ILE A 71 -13.55 2.18 4.14
N LEU A 72 -13.49 3.47 4.47
CA LEU A 72 -14.65 4.30 4.76
C LEU A 72 -14.70 5.46 3.76
N GLY A 73 -15.86 5.64 3.11
CA GLY A 73 -16.11 6.74 2.18
C GLY A 73 -16.52 6.28 0.78
N ALA A 74 -17.22 7.16 0.07
CA ALA A 74 -17.37 7.06 -1.38
C ALA A 74 -16.19 7.78 -2.01
N GLY A 75 -15.29 7.02 -2.63
CA GLY A 75 -14.13 7.57 -3.33
C GLY A 75 -14.55 8.38 -4.56
N GLY A 76 -13.85 9.48 -4.81
CA GLY A 76 -13.87 10.15 -6.12
C GLY A 76 -13.01 9.38 -7.12
N THR A 77 -13.13 9.68 -8.41
CA THR A 77 -12.18 9.17 -9.41
C THR A 77 -11.14 10.24 -9.71
N ASP A 78 -9.90 10.04 -9.27
CA ASP A 78 -8.77 10.91 -9.61
C ASP A 78 -7.59 10.09 -10.13
N TYR A 79 -7.52 9.97 -11.45
CA TYR A 79 -6.45 9.26 -12.14
C TYR A 79 -5.06 9.88 -11.90
N ARG A 80 -4.98 11.19 -11.63
CA ARG A 80 -3.70 11.88 -11.39
C ARG A 80 -3.12 11.45 -10.04
N VAL A 81 -3.96 11.30 -9.02
CA VAL A 81 -3.54 10.73 -7.73
C VAL A 81 -3.08 9.30 -7.90
N ILE A 82 -3.83 8.47 -8.63
CA ILE A 82 -3.45 7.06 -8.87
C ILE A 82 -2.08 6.98 -9.56
N GLU A 83 -1.83 7.78 -10.60
CA GLU A 83 -0.55 7.77 -11.33
C GLU A 83 0.63 8.18 -10.42
N ARG A 84 0.44 9.21 -9.58
CA ARG A 84 1.46 9.64 -8.61
C ARG A 84 1.77 8.54 -7.60
N LEU A 85 0.76 7.89 -7.05
CA LEU A 85 0.92 6.77 -6.12
C LEU A 85 1.60 5.57 -6.78
N ASP A 86 1.30 5.30 -8.05
CA ASP A 86 1.91 4.21 -8.82
C ASP A 86 3.40 4.47 -9.08
N ARG A 87 3.75 5.71 -9.48
CA ARG A 87 5.15 6.14 -9.62
C ARG A 87 5.90 6.02 -8.29
N LEU A 88 5.29 6.52 -7.21
CA LEU A 88 5.85 6.40 -5.87
C LEU A 88 6.11 4.93 -5.49
N ALA A 89 5.14 4.04 -5.74
CA ALA A 89 5.29 2.62 -5.47
C ALA A 89 6.50 2.02 -6.20
N VAL A 90 6.66 2.32 -7.49
CA VAL A 90 7.80 1.86 -8.30
C VAL A 90 9.13 2.35 -7.74
N GLU A 91 9.23 3.63 -7.39
CA GLU A 91 10.44 4.20 -6.80
C GLU A 91 10.78 3.58 -5.44
N CYS A 92 9.75 3.31 -4.62
CA CYS A 92 9.91 2.69 -3.32
C CYS A 92 10.29 1.21 -3.39
N CYS A 93 9.90 0.48 -4.42
CA CYS A 93 10.38 -0.89 -4.64
C CYS A 93 11.91 -0.94 -4.78
N ALA A 94 12.52 0.06 -5.42
CA ALA A 94 13.98 0.13 -5.57
C ALA A 94 14.66 0.71 -4.33
N ALA A 95 14.18 1.84 -3.82
CA ALA A 95 14.83 2.59 -2.74
C ALA A 95 14.59 1.97 -1.35
N ARG A 96 13.45 1.30 -1.14
CA ARG A 96 13.00 0.73 0.14
C ARG A 96 13.16 1.72 1.31
N PRO A 97 12.55 2.92 1.22
CA PRO A 97 12.60 3.89 2.31
C PRO A 97 11.97 3.32 3.59
N GLN A 98 12.34 3.88 4.73
CA GLN A 98 11.68 3.56 6.00
C GLN A 98 10.20 3.95 5.97
N ALA A 99 9.39 3.34 6.84
CA ALA A 99 7.95 3.55 6.85
C ALA A 99 7.55 5.03 6.98
N ALA A 100 8.27 5.79 7.80
CA ALA A 100 8.04 7.22 7.99
C ALA A 100 8.22 8.02 6.69
N GLU A 101 9.27 7.72 5.93
CA GLU A 101 9.56 8.41 4.67
C GLU A 101 8.58 8.00 3.56
N LEU A 102 8.22 6.72 3.48
CA LEU A 102 7.18 6.25 2.56
C LEU A 102 5.84 6.96 2.85
N GLN A 103 5.47 7.08 4.12
CA GLN A 103 4.24 7.76 4.52
C GLN A 103 4.28 9.24 4.12
N ARG A 104 5.36 9.95 4.42
CA ARG A 104 5.52 11.37 4.06
C ARG A 104 5.35 11.59 2.57
N ARG A 105 6.05 10.82 1.75
CA ARG A 105 5.98 10.91 0.27
C ARG A 105 4.59 10.59 -0.28
N MET A 106 3.89 9.64 0.35
CA MET A 106 2.51 9.32 0.00
C MET A 106 1.56 10.48 0.32
N GLU A 107 1.71 11.10 1.50
CA GLU A 107 0.93 12.27 1.90
C GLU A 107 1.18 13.46 0.96
N GLU A 108 2.41 13.67 0.51
CA GLU A 108 2.76 14.67 -0.51
C GLU A 108 2.03 14.42 -1.85
N CYS A 109 1.94 13.16 -2.29
CA CYS A 109 1.22 12.80 -3.52
C CYS A 109 -0.29 13.10 -3.43
N LEU A 110 -0.86 13.01 -2.22
CA LEU A 110 -2.28 13.26 -1.93
C LEU A 110 -2.59 14.75 -1.71
N ALA A 111 -1.61 15.53 -1.21
CA ALA A 111 -1.77 16.96 -0.98
C ALA A 111 -1.69 17.80 -2.26
N LEU A 112 -1.12 17.25 -3.34
CA LEU A 112 -1.09 17.91 -4.64
C LEU A 112 -2.50 18.07 -5.20
N PRO A 113 -2.86 19.26 -5.72
CA PRO A 113 -4.17 19.48 -6.31
C PRO A 113 -4.41 18.50 -7.46
N SER A 114 -5.69 18.10 -7.60
CA SER A 114 -6.18 17.32 -8.72
C SER A 114 -5.97 18.07 -10.01
#